data_AF-A0A948WND1-F1
#
_entry.id   AF-A0A948WND1-F1
#
_cell.length_a   1.000
_cell.length_b   1.000
_cell.length_c   1.000
_cell.angle_alpha   90.00
_cell.angle_beta   90.00
_cell.angle_gamma   90.00
#
_symmetry.space_group_name_H-M   'P 1'
#
loop_
_entity.id
_entity.type
_entity.pdbx_description
1 polymer ?
#
loop_
_entity_poly.entity_id
_entity_poly.type
_entity_poly.pdbx_seq_one_letter_code
_entity_poly.pdbx_strand_id
1 'polypeptide(L)'
;MSTTNFPEGLVVPGGLNLSGSSVEHLPENLQMADASNVQDADVKVLPEDLELKDSTPEKPLTGGSLRLRGTAIKELPENFVVHGDLDLSGSAIERLPEKLTVGGDLDLSQTAIQKLPEDLIVHGDLCLGRNSIKKLPNNLKVGGVLDLSRMK
;
A
#
# COMPACT_ATOMS: atom_id res chain seq x y z
N MET A 1 -22.66 -9.93 -12.86
CA MET A 1 -21.70 -9.14 -12.07
C MET A 1 -22.48 -8.52 -10.93
N SER A 2 -22.19 -8.89 -9.68
CA SER A 2 -22.76 -8.20 -8.52
C SER A 2 -21.93 -6.97 -8.26
N THR A 3 -22.47 -5.78 -8.55
CA THR A 3 -21.85 -4.54 -8.10
C THR A 3 -22.16 -4.37 -6.62
N THR A 4 -21.16 -4.63 -5.77
CA THR A 4 -21.26 -4.25 -4.36
C THR A 4 -21.31 -2.73 -4.30
N ASN A 5 -22.44 -2.17 -3.91
CA ASN A 5 -22.59 -0.73 -3.73
C ASN A 5 -22.17 -0.36 -2.31
N PHE A 6 -21.06 0.37 -2.19
CA PHE A 6 -20.68 0.99 -0.93
C PHE A 6 -21.41 2.33 -0.75
N PRO A 7 -21.71 2.73 0.50
CA PRO A 7 -22.11 4.10 0.77
C PRO A 7 -20.92 5.04 0.51
N GLU A 8 -21.21 6.24 0.00
CA GLU A 8 -20.25 7.33 -0.10
C GLU A 8 -19.76 7.74 1.30
N GLY A 9 -18.46 8.01 1.45
CA GLY A 9 -17.89 8.37 2.74
C GLY A 9 -17.92 7.24 3.77
N LEU A 10 -17.83 5.98 3.33
CA LEU A 10 -17.79 4.84 4.22
C LEU A 10 -16.64 4.98 5.23
N VAL A 11 -16.98 4.98 6.52
CA VAL A 11 -16.01 4.96 7.61
C VAL A 11 -15.96 3.57 8.21
N VAL A 12 -14.78 2.96 8.19
CA VAL A 12 -14.50 1.66 8.81
C VAL A 12 -13.44 1.87 9.89
N PRO A 13 -13.83 2.15 11.16
CA PRO A 13 -12.86 2.40 12.23
C PRO A 13 -11.96 1.21 12.53
N GLY A 14 -12.40 0.00 12.19
CA GLY A 14 -11.55 -1.18 12.15
C GLY A 14 -10.83 -1.32 10.81
N GLY A 15 -10.71 -2.55 10.35
CA GLY A 15 -10.19 -2.89 9.04
C GLY A 15 -11.30 -3.24 8.06
N LEU A 16 -11.08 -2.94 6.77
CA LEU A 16 -11.91 -3.41 5.67
C LEU A 16 -11.32 -4.71 5.12
N ASN A 17 -12.12 -5.78 5.03
CA ASN A 17 -11.68 -7.03 4.43
C ASN A 17 -12.49 -7.32 3.16
N LEU A 18 -11.81 -7.25 2.01
CA LEU A 18 -12.31 -7.54 0.67
C LEU A 18 -11.57 -8.71 0.04
N SER A 19 -10.79 -9.47 0.82
CA SER A 19 -9.92 -10.50 0.27
C SER A 19 -10.70 -11.53 -0.53
N GLY A 20 -10.26 -11.78 -1.77
CA GLY A 20 -10.92 -12.69 -2.72
C GLY A 20 -12.32 -12.27 -3.16
N SER A 21 -12.72 -11.01 -2.90
CA SER A 21 -14.02 -10.50 -3.35
C SER A 21 -13.97 -10.00 -4.79
N SER A 22 -15.11 -10.06 -5.49
CA SER A 22 -15.27 -9.49 -6.83
C SER A 22 -15.55 -7.98 -6.83
N VAL A 23 -15.15 -7.27 -5.77
CA VAL A 23 -15.28 -5.82 -5.69
C VAL A 23 -14.25 -5.19 -6.62
N GLU A 24 -14.72 -4.43 -7.60
CA GLU A 24 -13.83 -3.75 -8.55
C GLU A 24 -13.54 -2.29 -8.18
N HIS A 25 -14.44 -1.65 -7.41
CA HIS A 25 -14.40 -0.22 -7.11
C HIS A 25 -14.65 0.01 -5.61
N LEU A 26 -13.80 0.83 -5.00
CA LEU A 26 -13.98 1.35 -3.63
C LEU A 26 -14.73 2.69 -3.68
N PRO A 27 -15.47 3.06 -2.63
CA PRO A 27 -16.15 4.36 -2.56
C PRO A 27 -15.14 5.50 -2.39
N GLU A 28 -15.50 6.68 -2.89
CA GLU A 28 -14.84 7.94 -2.53
C GLU A 28 -15.01 8.23 -1.03
N ASN A 29 -14.06 8.98 -0.48
CA ASN A 29 -13.95 9.36 0.93
C ASN A 29 -13.91 8.14 1.87
N LEU A 30 -13.38 7.01 1.40
CA LEU A 30 -13.19 5.82 2.21
C LEU A 30 -12.18 6.10 3.33
N GLN A 31 -12.61 5.91 4.57
CA GLN A 31 -11.78 6.10 5.75
C GLN A 31 -11.61 4.78 6.49
N MET A 32 -10.37 4.38 6.73
CA MET A 32 -10.03 3.16 7.47
C MET A 32 -8.98 3.48 8.53
N ALA A 33 -9.02 2.87 9.70
CA ALA A 33 -8.03 3.17 10.76
C ALA A 33 -7.18 1.96 11.19
N ASP A 34 -7.70 0.74 11.02
CA ASP A 34 -6.96 -0.48 11.34
C ASP A 34 -6.55 -1.22 10.06
N ALA A 35 -5.85 -2.34 10.21
CA ALA A 35 -5.34 -3.13 9.11
C ALA A 35 -6.45 -3.59 8.14
N SER A 36 -6.37 -3.14 6.90
CA SER A 36 -7.28 -3.51 5.82
C SER A 36 -6.65 -4.54 4.89
N ASN A 37 -7.47 -5.49 4.46
CA ASN A 37 -7.08 -6.59 3.60
C ASN A 37 -7.89 -6.56 2.30
N VAL A 38 -7.24 -6.20 1.20
CA VAL A 38 -7.83 -6.16 -0.14
C VAL A 38 -7.12 -7.18 -1.06
N GLN A 39 -6.43 -8.17 -0.48
CA GLN A 39 -5.64 -9.14 -1.24
C GLN A 39 -6.48 -9.96 -2.19
N ASP A 40 -5.95 -10.22 -3.39
CA ASP A 40 -6.59 -11.04 -4.42
C ASP A 40 -8.02 -10.59 -4.77
N ALA A 41 -8.36 -9.33 -4.49
CA ALA A 41 -9.63 -8.74 -4.90
C ALA A 41 -9.53 -8.18 -6.32
N ASP A 42 -10.67 -8.06 -6.99
CA ASP A 42 -10.76 -7.49 -8.35
C ASP A 42 -10.58 -5.95 -8.38
N VAL A 43 -10.16 -5.33 -7.28
CA VAL A 43 -9.95 -3.88 -7.17
C VAL A 43 -8.83 -3.47 -8.11
N LYS A 44 -9.12 -2.50 -8.98
CA LYS A 44 -8.19 -2.00 -10.01
C LYS A 44 -7.57 -0.65 -9.67
N VAL A 45 -8.26 0.14 -8.86
CA VAL A 45 -7.90 1.53 -8.55
C VAL A 45 -8.26 1.82 -7.09
N LEU A 46 -7.37 2.52 -6.38
CA LEU A 46 -7.67 3.10 -5.08
C LEU A 46 -8.22 4.52 -5.28
N PRO A 47 -9.19 4.96 -4.45
CA PRO A 47 -9.71 6.31 -4.55
C PRO A 47 -8.63 7.32 -4.11
N GLU A 48 -8.55 8.47 -4.79
CA GLU A 48 -7.53 9.51 -4.52
C GLU A 48 -7.63 10.11 -3.11
N ASP A 49 -8.82 10.07 -2.53
CA ASP A 49 -9.16 10.56 -1.20
C ASP A 49 -9.19 9.45 -0.14
N LEU A 50 -8.52 8.31 -0.41
CA LEU A 50 -8.36 7.23 0.55
C LEU A 50 -7.57 7.72 1.77
N GLU A 51 -8.20 7.68 2.94
CA GLU A 51 -7.56 8.02 4.21
C GLU A 51 -7.33 6.79 5.07
N LEU A 52 -6.06 6.53 5.40
CA LEU A 52 -5.64 5.59 6.43
C LEU A 52 -5.38 6.37 7.71
N LYS A 53 -6.36 6.40 8.62
CA LYS A 53 -6.27 7.16 9.86
C LYS A 53 -5.33 6.49 10.86
N ASP A 54 -4.59 7.33 11.58
CA ASP A 54 -3.71 6.87 12.66
C ASP A 54 -4.49 6.24 13.81
N SER A 55 -3.95 5.16 14.37
CA SER A 55 -4.49 4.48 15.52
C SER A 55 -4.13 5.23 16.80
N THR A 56 -4.87 6.28 17.11
CA THR A 56 -4.78 7.09 18.36
C THR A 56 -3.43 7.79 18.60
N PRO A 57 -3.42 8.95 19.29
CA PRO A 57 -2.19 9.69 19.60
C PRO A 57 -1.17 8.93 20.46
N GLU A 58 -1.58 7.83 21.12
CA GLU A 58 -0.72 7.06 22.02
C GLU A 58 0.13 6.01 21.29
N LYS A 59 -0.25 5.63 20.06
CA LYS A 59 0.54 4.75 19.19
C LYS A 59 0.54 5.27 17.75
N PRO A 60 1.13 6.45 17.52
CA PRO A 60 1.37 6.91 16.17
C PRO A 60 2.23 5.85 15.48
N LEU A 61 1.80 5.39 14.30
CA LEU A 61 2.46 4.35 13.48
C LEU A 61 2.10 2.87 13.77
N THR A 62 1.00 2.56 14.46
CA THR A 62 0.49 1.16 14.54
C THR A 62 -0.83 0.91 13.83
N GLY A 63 -1.38 1.91 13.15
CA GLY A 63 -2.69 1.88 12.49
C GLY A 63 -2.58 1.95 10.97
N GLY A 64 -3.65 1.51 10.29
CA GLY A 64 -3.77 1.70 8.84
C GLY A 64 -2.84 0.86 7.97
N SER A 65 -2.44 -0.35 8.38
CA SER A 65 -1.76 -1.26 7.46
C SER A 65 -2.69 -1.61 6.29
N LEU A 66 -2.15 -1.71 5.07
CA LEU A 66 -2.92 -2.02 3.87
C LEU A 66 -2.27 -3.16 3.10
N ARG A 67 -3.04 -4.23 2.86
CA ARG A 67 -2.60 -5.37 2.06
C ARG A 67 -3.29 -5.38 0.70
N LEU A 68 -2.51 -5.16 -0.34
CA LEU A 68 -2.90 -5.09 -1.76
C LEU A 68 -2.24 -6.20 -2.60
N ARG A 69 -1.66 -7.20 -1.94
CA ARG A 69 -1.01 -8.34 -2.58
C ARG A 69 -1.92 -9.00 -3.63
N GLY A 70 -1.33 -9.30 -4.78
CA GLY A 70 -2.02 -9.97 -5.89
C GLY A 70 -3.11 -9.16 -6.59
N THR A 71 -3.30 -7.87 -6.26
CA THR A 71 -4.31 -7.03 -6.90
C THR A 71 -3.86 -6.49 -8.27
N ALA A 72 -4.83 -6.05 -9.08
CA ALA A 72 -4.58 -5.41 -10.37
C ALA A 72 -4.25 -3.91 -10.28
N ILE A 73 -4.03 -3.38 -9.07
CA ILE A 73 -3.74 -1.97 -8.81
C ILE A 73 -2.38 -1.61 -9.44
N LYS A 74 -2.37 -0.53 -10.22
CA LYS A 74 -1.19 -0.06 -10.95
C LYS A 74 -0.49 1.16 -10.34
N GLU A 75 -1.24 1.94 -9.56
CA GLU A 75 -0.79 3.17 -8.94
C GLU A 75 -1.46 3.37 -7.58
N LEU A 76 -0.81 4.15 -6.71
CA LEU A 76 -1.35 4.63 -5.44
C LEU A 76 -1.66 6.12 -5.57
N PRO A 77 -2.55 6.68 -4.73
CA PRO A 77 -2.80 8.12 -4.66
C PRO A 77 -1.52 8.93 -4.40
N GLU A 78 -1.43 10.15 -4.92
CA GLU A 78 -0.20 10.97 -4.84
C GLU A 78 0.19 11.38 -3.41
N ASN A 79 -0.79 11.62 -2.54
CA ASN A 79 -0.56 12.00 -1.14
C ASN A 79 -0.80 10.83 -0.17
N PHE A 80 -0.52 9.61 -0.62
CA PHE A 80 -0.82 8.41 0.15
C PHE A 80 0.18 8.21 1.30
N VAL A 81 -0.32 8.30 2.53
CA VAL A 81 0.45 8.05 3.76
C VAL A 81 -0.04 6.75 4.38
N VAL A 82 0.88 5.83 4.66
CA VAL A 82 0.57 4.58 5.36
C VAL A 82 1.25 4.61 6.72
N HIS A 83 0.47 4.62 7.78
CA HIS A 83 1.02 4.65 9.14
C HIS A 83 1.51 3.27 9.62
N GLY A 84 0.98 2.18 9.05
CA GLY A 84 1.40 0.81 9.32
C GLY A 84 2.17 0.20 8.14
N ASP A 85 1.94 -1.09 7.92
CA ASP A 85 2.58 -1.86 6.85
C ASP A 85 1.86 -1.69 5.52
N LEU A 86 2.62 -1.69 4.42
CA LEU A 86 2.10 -1.70 3.07
C LEU A 86 2.61 -2.94 2.31
N ASP A 87 1.71 -3.90 2.08
CA ASP A 87 2.01 -5.09 1.29
C ASP A 87 1.47 -4.94 -0.13
N LEU A 88 2.37 -4.70 -1.09
CA LEU A 88 2.11 -4.61 -2.52
C LEU A 88 2.64 -5.84 -3.27
N SER A 89 3.08 -6.88 -2.57
CA SER A 89 3.78 -8.01 -3.18
C SER A 89 2.93 -8.67 -4.27
N GLY A 90 3.54 -8.93 -5.42
CA GLY A 90 2.87 -9.55 -6.57
C GLY A 90 1.68 -8.77 -7.15
N SER A 91 1.45 -7.52 -6.74
CA SER A 91 0.48 -6.63 -7.37
C SER A 91 0.99 -6.09 -8.71
N ALA A 92 0.07 -5.53 -9.50
CA ALA A 92 0.40 -4.92 -10.79
C ALA A 92 1.01 -3.51 -10.69
N ILE A 93 1.46 -3.07 -9.49
CA ILE A 93 1.97 -1.73 -9.26
C ILE A 93 3.19 -1.45 -10.15
N GLU A 94 3.15 -0.32 -10.88
CA GLU A 94 4.19 0.08 -11.82
C GLU A 94 5.04 1.25 -11.27
N ARG A 95 4.44 2.07 -10.41
CA ARG A 95 5.06 3.26 -9.80
C ARG A 95 4.55 3.51 -8.39
N LEU A 96 5.39 4.14 -7.57
CA LEU A 96 5.02 4.68 -6.27
C LEU A 96 4.91 6.21 -6.37
N PRO A 97 4.07 6.86 -5.55
CA PRO A 97 3.96 8.30 -5.50
C PRO A 97 5.26 8.92 -4.99
N GLU A 98 5.56 10.16 -5.41
CA GLU A 98 6.87 10.80 -5.13
C GLU A 98 7.16 10.95 -3.63
N LYS A 99 6.11 11.08 -2.80
CA LYS A 99 6.20 11.35 -1.36
C LYS A 99 5.60 10.23 -0.50
N LEU A 100 5.83 8.98 -0.88
CA LEU A 100 5.40 7.85 -0.06
C LEU A 100 6.19 7.78 1.26
N THR A 101 5.46 7.77 2.38
CA THR A 101 5.99 7.43 3.70
C THR A 101 5.25 6.23 4.24
N VAL A 102 5.99 5.21 4.67
CA VAL A 102 5.46 3.98 5.27
C VAL A 102 5.98 3.88 6.71
N GLY A 103 5.06 3.85 7.67
CA GLY A 103 5.36 3.79 9.09
C GLY A 103 5.79 2.40 9.59
N GLY A 104 5.40 1.34 8.89
CA GLY A 104 5.84 -0.03 9.12
C GLY A 104 6.67 -0.58 7.95
N ASP A 105 6.42 -1.85 7.62
CA ASP A 105 7.12 -2.57 6.56
C ASP A 105 6.54 -2.25 5.17
N LEU A 106 7.40 -2.25 4.14
CA LEU A 106 7.02 -2.10 2.74
C LEU A 106 7.48 -3.33 1.93
N ASP A 107 6.54 -4.13 1.45
CA ASP A 107 6.83 -5.25 0.55
C ASP A 107 6.46 -4.91 -0.89
N LEU A 108 7.47 -4.75 -1.75
CA LEU A 108 7.34 -4.52 -3.19
C LEU A 108 7.77 -5.76 -3.99
N SER A 109 7.95 -6.91 -3.35
CA SER A 109 8.47 -8.10 -4.01
C SER A 109 7.57 -8.55 -5.16
N GLN A 110 8.19 -9.02 -6.26
CA GLN A 110 7.48 -9.48 -7.45
C GLN A 110 6.55 -8.43 -8.10
N THR A 111 6.84 -7.13 -7.96
CA THR A 111 6.09 -6.07 -8.65
C THR A 111 6.77 -5.66 -9.97
N ALA A 112 6.09 -4.84 -10.76
CA ALA A 112 6.62 -4.30 -12.02
C ALA A 112 7.45 -3.02 -11.84
N ILE A 113 7.69 -2.60 -10.59
CA ILE A 113 8.41 -1.36 -10.26
C ILE A 113 9.84 -1.41 -10.82
N GLN A 114 10.22 -0.31 -11.48
CA GLN A 114 11.55 -0.16 -12.07
C GLN A 114 12.43 0.83 -11.29
N LYS A 115 11.83 1.72 -10.50
CA LYS A 115 12.51 2.77 -9.74
C LYS A 115 11.73 3.07 -8.47
N LEU A 116 12.45 3.39 -7.39
CA LEU A 116 11.85 3.93 -6.17
C LEU A 116 11.86 5.47 -6.24
N PRO A 117 10.91 6.16 -5.58
CA PRO A 117 10.96 7.61 -5.37
C PRO A 117 12.25 8.02 -4.66
N GLU A 118 12.81 9.19 -5.00
CA GLU A 118 14.06 9.65 -4.41
C GLU A 118 13.96 9.81 -2.88
N ASP A 119 12.84 10.33 -2.40
CA ASP A 119 12.60 10.63 -0.98
C ASP A 119 11.73 9.57 -0.28
N LEU A 120 11.77 8.30 -0.74
CA LEU A 120 11.05 7.21 -0.09
C LEU A 120 11.56 6.98 1.34
N ILE A 121 10.62 7.00 2.30
CA ILE A 121 10.88 6.73 3.71
C ILE A 121 10.09 5.48 4.13
N VAL A 122 10.80 4.46 4.60
CA VAL A 122 10.25 3.26 5.22
C VAL A 122 10.80 3.14 6.62
N HIS A 123 9.93 3.14 7.62
CA HIS A 123 10.34 3.06 9.03
C HIS A 123 10.64 1.63 9.49
N GLY A 124 10.03 0.62 8.85
CA GLY A 124 10.33 -0.80 9.04
C GLY A 124 11.25 -1.37 7.96
N ASP A 125 10.97 -2.61 7.57
CA ASP A 125 11.69 -3.37 6.56
C ASP A 125 11.24 -2.98 5.14
N LEU A 126 12.17 -3.03 4.17
CA LEU A 126 11.90 -2.83 2.74
C LEU A 126 12.29 -4.09 1.95
N CYS A 127 11.30 -4.77 1.39
CA CYS A 127 11.49 -5.97 0.59
C CYS A 127 11.37 -5.67 -0.90
N LEU A 128 12.47 -5.76 -1.64
CA LEU A 128 12.56 -5.56 -3.10
C LEU A 128 12.75 -6.87 -3.86
N GLY A 129 12.47 -8.02 -3.23
CA GLY A 129 12.78 -9.32 -3.78
C GLY A 129 12.17 -9.56 -5.17
N ARG A 130 12.94 -10.11 -6.11
CA ARG A 130 12.49 -10.42 -7.49
C ARG A 130 11.95 -9.21 -8.29
N ASN A 131 12.43 -8.00 -8.01
CA ASN A 131 12.16 -6.80 -8.83
C ASN A 131 13.18 -6.58 -9.96
N SER A 132 12.87 -5.64 -10.85
CA SER A 132 13.74 -5.18 -11.94
C SER A 132 14.38 -3.80 -11.67
N ILE A 133 14.44 -3.38 -10.40
CA ILE A 133 15.05 -2.12 -9.97
C ILE A 133 16.57 -2.22 -10.14
N LYS A 134 17.15 -1.30 -10.91
CA LYS A 134 18.60 -1.30 -11.23
C LYS A 134 19.44 -0.44 -10.30
N LYS A 135 18.82 0.53 -9.63
CA LYS A 135 19.50 1.50 -8.77
C LYS A 135 18.56 1.93 -7.65
N LEU A 136 19.10 1.99 -6.44
CA LEU A 136 18.42 2.58 -5.29
C LEU A 136 18.66 4.11 -5.27
N PRO A 137 17.66 4.90 -4.87
CA PRO A 137 17.81 6.35 -4.77
C PRO A 137 18.82 6.73 -3.69
N ASN A 138 19.47 7.88 -3.87
CA ASN A 138 20.55 8.31 -2.95
C ASN A 138 20.02 8.68 -1.57
N ASN A 139 18.76 9.14 -1.50
CA ASN A 139 18.12 9.61 -0.27
C ASN A 139 17.21 8.56 0.38
N LEU A 140 17.26 7.30 -0.07
CA LEU A 140 16.46 6.20 0.48
C LEU A 140 16.69 6.05 1.99
N LYS A 141 15.62 6.05 2.77
CA LYS A 141 15.67 5.79 4.22
C LYS A 141 14.89 4.53 4.54
N VAL A 142 15.57 3.55 5.15
CA VAL A 142 14.97 2.31 5.66
C VAL A 142 15.38 2.18 7.13
N GLY A 143 14.41 2.04 8.02
CA GLY A 143 14.65 1.90 9.46
C GLY A 143 15.02 0.47 9.89
N GLY A 144 14.55 -0.53 9.13
CA GLY A 144 14.80 -1.94 9.37
C GLY A 144 15.72 -2.57 8.31
N VAL A 145 15.37 -3.79 7.92
CA VAL A 145 16.10 -4.62 6.95
C VAL A 145 15.78 -4.19 5.52
N LEU A 146 16.81 -4.09 4.68
CA LEU A 146 16.67 -3.93 3.24
C LEU A 146 16.93 -5.26 2.53
N ASP A 147 15.88 -5.95 2.07
CA ASP A 147 16.00 -7.20 1.32
C ASP A 147 16.05 -6.96 -0.20
N LEU A 148 17.22 -7.18 -0.79
CA LEU A 148 17.49 -7.07 -2.24
C LEU A 148 17.54 -8.44 -2.93
N SER A 149 17.08 -9.50 -2.27
CA SER A 149 17.27 -10.87 -2.73
C SER A 149 16.63 -11.10 -4.11
N ARG A 150 17.40 -11.70 -5.02
CA ARG A 150 16.92 -12.05 -6.37
C ARG A 150 16.49 -10.86 -7.24
N MET A 151 16.91 -9.63 -6.92
CA MET A 151 16.87 -8.52 -7.88
C MET A 151 17.71 -8.86 -9.11
N LYS A 152 17.28 -8.40 -10.29
CA LYS A 152 17.95 -8.68 -11.59
C LYS A 152 18.57 -7.44 -12.19
#